data_AF-A0A3D3KY59-F1
#
_entry.id   AF-A0A3D3KY59-F1
#
_cell.length_a   1.000
_cell.length_b   1.000
_cell.length_c   1.000
_cell.angle_alpha   90.00
_cell.angle_beta   90.00
_cell.angle_gamma   90.00
#
_symmetry.space_group_name_H-M   'P 1'
#
loop_
_entity.id
_entity.type
_entity.pdbx_description
1 polymer ?
#
loop_
_entity_poly.entity_id
_entity_poly.type
_entity_poly.pdbx_seq_one_letter_code
_entity_poly.pdbx_strand_id
1 'polypeptide(L)'
;ALGPAIGVVFAVGLLASGLASTSVGCYAGATIMGGLLKVRIPLLARRVITLVPALAILGAGVEPTLALVLSQVLLSFGIPFALIPLIRLTGNRKVMGIHTDSVALKIAGWTSATLIVGLNCVLITLTIAGRS
;
A
#
# COMPACT_ATOMS: atom_id res chain seq x y z
N ALA A 1 -2.96 -34.45 11.77
CA ALA A 1 -4.01 -33.48 11.43
C ALA A 1 -3.99 -32.38 12.49
N LEU A 2 -3.53 -31.18 12.14
CA LEU A 2 -3.54 -30.03 13.06
C LEU A 2 -5.01 -29.73 13.38
N GLY A 3 -5.42 -29.97 14.63
CA GLY A 3 -6.83 -30.17 14.98
C GLY A 3 -7.77 -28.97 14.72
N PRO A 4 -9.10 -29.19 14.84
CA PRO A 4 -10.14 -28.20 14.52
C PRO A 4 -9.95 -26.83 15.18
N ALA A 5 -9.37 -26.81 16.39
CA ALA A 5 -9.09 -25.60 17.15
C ALA A 5 -8.09 -24.65 16.44
N ILE A 6 -7.09 -25.18 15.75
CA ILE A 6 -6.08 -24.37 15.03
C ILE A 6 -6.72 -23.68 13.83
N GLY A 7 -7.63 -24.37 13.12
CA GLY A 7 -8.38 -23.79 12.01
C GLY A 7 -9.27 -22.62 12.43
N VAL A 8 -9.93 -22.73 13.59
CA VAL A 8 -10.76 -21.65 14.14
C VAL A 8 -9.90 -20.46 14.56
N VAL A 9 -8.80 -20.68 15.28
CA VAL A 9 -7.88 -19.59 15.69
C VAL A 9 -7.28 -18.89 14.47
N PHE A 10 -6.90 -19.65 13.44
CA PHE A 10 -6.41 -19.08 12.19
C PHE A 10 -7.49 -18.26 11.47
N ALA A 11 -8.72 -18.78 11.36
CA ALA A 11 -9.83 -18.07 10.73
C ALA A 11 -10.17 -16.75 11.46
N VAL A 12 -10.22 -16.79 12.80
CA VAL A 12 -10.43 -15.59 13.63
C VAL A 12 -9.28 -14.61 13.46
N GLY A 13 -8.03 -15.08 13.44
CA GLY A 13 -6.86 -14.23 13.19
C GLY A 13 -6.87 -13.58 11.81
N LEU A 14 -7.25 -14.33 10.77
CA LEU A 14 -7.39 -13.82 9.40
C LEU A 14 -8.48 -12.76 9.31
N LEU A 15 -9.63 -12.99 9.94
CA LEU A 15 -10.75 -12.05 9.97
C LEU A 15 -10.40 -10.79 10.76
N ALA A 16 -9.78 -10.93 11.93
CA ALA A 16 -9.30 -9.81 12.73
C ALA A 16 -8.27 -8.97 11.97
N SER A 17 -7.32 -9.61 11.28
CA SER A 17 -6.34 -8.93 10.42
C SER A 17 -7.01 -8.16 9.28
N GLY A 18 -8.01 -8.76 8.62
CA GLY A 18 -8.79 -8.12 7.57
C GLY A 18 -9.56 -6.88 8.05
N LEU A 19 -10.22 -6.98 9.20
CA LEU A 19 -10.94 -5.85 9.82
C LEU A 19 -9.98 -4.73 10.28
N ALA A 20 -8.85 -5.10 10.88
CA ALA A 20 -7.82 -4.15 11.29
C ALA A 20 -7.23 -3.40 10.08
N SER A 21 -6.85 -4.12 9.03
CA SER A 21 -6.31 -3.55 7.79
C SER A 21 -7.30 -2.59 7.11
N THR A 22 -8.57 -2.98 7.04
CA THR A 22 -9.63 -2.14 6.46
C THR A 22 -9.83 -0.85 7.25
N SER A 23 -9.85 -0.95 8.59
CA SER A 23 -10.02 0.22 9.46
C SER A 23 -8.88 1.21 9.32
N VAL A 24 -7.63 0.73 9.34
CA VAL A 24 -6.43 1.56 9.14
C VAL A 24 -6.44 2.18 7.73
N GLY A 25 -6.85 1.42 6.71
CA GLY A 25 -7.01 1.92 5.34
C GLY A 25 -8.01 3.07 5.24
N CYS A 26 -9.16 2.97 5.91
CA CYS A 26 -10.16 4.05 5.97
C CYS A 26 -9.61 5.31 6.66
N TYR A 27 -8.92 5.16 7.80
CA TYR A 27 -8.30 6.28 8.50
C TYR A 27 -7.22 6.96 7.65
N ALA A 28 -6.28 6.20 7.09
CA ALA A 28 -5.24 6.74 6.22
C ALA A 28 -5.83 7.48 5.01
N GLY A 29 -6.88 6.92 4.40
CA GLY A 29 -7.61 7.54 3.30
C GLY A 29 -8.23 8.89 3.68
N ALA A 30 -8.86 8.97 4.87
CA ALA A 30 -9.46 10.19 5.39
C ALA A 30 -8.40 11.27 5.69
N THR A 31 -7.29 10.90 6.31
CA THR A 31 -6.20 11.84 6.66
C THR A 31 -5.52 12.41 5.40
N ILE A 32 -5.27 11.57 4.38
CA ILE A 32 -4.68 12.02 3.11
C ILE A 32 -5.63 12.98 2.36
N MET A 33 -6.93 12.65 2.29
CA MET A 33 -7.93 13.53 1.67
C MET A 33 -8.05 14.88 2.40
N GLY A 34 -8.01 14.87 3.73
CA GLY A 34 -8.06 16.09 4.55
C GLY A 34 -6.79 16.94 4.44
N GLY A 35 -5.62 16.31 4.37
CA GLY A 35 -4.32 17.01 4.44
C GLY A 35 -3.77 17.49 3.10
N LEU A 36 -3.82 16.68 2.04
CA LEU A 36 -3.07 16.96 0.80
C LEU A 36 -3.92 17.53 -0.33
N LEU A 37 -5.22 17.21 -0.39
CA LEU A 37 -6.01 17.54 -1.57
C LEU A 37 -6.78 18.85 -1.45
N LYS A 38 -7.23 19.32 -0.27
CA LYS A 38 -8.18 20.46 -0.11
C LYS A 38 -9.36 20.48 -1.12
N VAL A 39 -9.57 19.37 -1.83
CA VAL A 39 -10.50 19.17 -2.91
C VAL A 39 -11.24 17.92 -2.51
N ARG A 40 -12.53 18.11 -2.23
CA ARG A 40 -13.48 17.03 -1.97
C ARG A 40 -13.69 16.25 -3.27
N ILE A 41 -12.77 15.36 -3.63
CA ILE A 41 -13.05 14.41 -4.71
C ILE A 41 -14.11 13.43 -4.15
N PRO A 42 -15.33 13.41 -4.72
CA PRO A 42 -16.40 12.58 -4.20
C PRO A 42 -15.99 11.11 -4.21
N LEU A 43 -16.25 10.40 -3.12
CA LEU A 43 -15.86 8.99 -2.91
C LEU A 43 -16.28 8.08 -4.07
N LEU A 44 -17.38 8.41 -4.73
CA LEU A 44 -17.90 7.74 -5.92
C LEU A 44 -16.98 7.89 -7.14
N ALA A 45 -16.44 9.09 -7.43
CA ALA A 45 -15.56 9.31 -8.57
C ALA A 45 -14.21 8.58 -8.40
N ARG A 46 -13.67 8.58 -7.18
CA ARG A 46 -12.46 7.82 -6.84
C ARG A 46 -12.69 6.32 -6.99
N ARG A 47 -13.83 5.81 -6.50
CA ARG A 47 -14.23 4.40 -6.67
C ARG A 47 -14.38 4.03 -8.13
N VAL A 48 -15.07 4.83 -8.95
CA VAL A 48 -15.28 4.55 -10.37
C VAL A 48 -13.96 4.51 -11.13
N ILE A 49 -13.07 5.48 -10.93
CA ILE A 49 -11.77 5.52 -11.63
C ILE A 49 -10.87 4.33 -11.25
N THR A 50 -10.95 3.85 -10.00
CA THR A 50 -10.19 2.66 -9.57
C THR A 50 -10.90 1.34 -9.89
N LEU A 51 -12.23 1.29 -9.93
CA LEU A 51 -13.00 0.07 -10.22
C LEU A 51 -13.13 -0.20 -11.71
N VAL A 52 -13.24 0.82 -12.56
CA VAL A 52 -13.47 0.64 -14.00
C VAL A 52 -12.36 -0.18 -14.65
N PRO A 53 -11.06 0.06 -14.38
CA PRO A 53 -10.00 -0.81 -14.89
C PRO A 53 -10.07 -2.22 -14.30
N ALA A 54 -10.34 -2.34 -12.98
CA ALA A 54 -10.40 -3.63 -12.30
C ALA A 54 -11.56 -4.51 -12.79
N LEU A 55 -12.73 -3.93 -13.02
CA LEU A 55 -13.93 -4.59 -13.55
C LEU A 55 -13.80 -4.92 -15.04
N ALA A 56 -13.16 -4.06 -15.84
CA ALA A 56 -12.87 -4.36 -17.24
C ALA A 56 -11.92 -5.57 -17.38
N ILE A 57 -10.94 -5.68 -16.48
CA ILE A 57 -9.98 -6.78 -16.45
C ILE A 57 -10.63 -8.07 -15.92
N LEU A 58 -11.46 -8.00 -14.86
CA LEU A 58 -12.24 -9.14 -14.37
C LEU A 58 -13.28 -9.63 -15.39
N GLY A 59 -13.98 -8.71 -16.07
CA GLY A 59 -14.95 -9.02 -17.13
C GLY A 59 -14.32 -9.65 -18.37
N ALA A 60 -13.02 -9.46 -18.58
CA ALA A 60 -12.25 -10.12 -19.64
C ALA A 60 -11.80 -11.55 -19.27
N GLY A 61 -12.21 -12.10 -18.11
CA GLY A 61 -11.89 -13.48 -17.68
C GLY A 61 -10.45 -13.66 -17.19
N VAL A 62 -9.81 -12.58 -16.76
CA VAL A 62 -8.41 -12.57 -16.41
C VAL A 62 -8.15 -13.19 -15.04
N GLU A 63 -7.16 -14.08 -15.00
CA GLU A 63 -6.64 -14.75 -13.81
C GLU A 63 -6.43 -13.82 -12.61
N PRO A 64 -6.74 -14.29 -11.37
CA PRO A 64 -6.56 -13.54 -10.12
C PRO A 64 -5.13 -13.01 -9.90
N THR A 65 -4.13 -13.60 -10.56
CA THR A 65 -2.75 -13.12 -10.62
C THR A 65 -2.63 -11.70 -11.16
N LEU A 66 -3.41 -11.27 -12.16
CA LEU A 66 -3.31 -9.89 -12.65
C LEU A 66 -3.87 -8.87 -11.66
N ALA A 67 -4.92 -9.21 -10.91
CA ALA A 67 -5.45 -8.33 -9.86
C ALA A 67 -4.40 -8.10 -8.75
N LEU A 68 -3.65 -9.16 -8.40
CA LEU A 68 -2.52 -9.06 -7.48
C LEU A 68 -1.39 -8.21 -8.07
N VAL A 69 -0.95 -8.46 -9.31
CA VAL A 69 0.11 -7.67 -9.96
C VAL A 69 -0.24 -6.19 -10.06
N LEU A 70 -1.47 -5.86 -10.46
CA LEU A 70 -1.92 -4.46 -10.56
C LEU A 70 -1.92 -3.77 -9.20
N SER A 71 -2.34 -4.48 -8.14
CA SER A 71 -2.28 -3.96 -6.78
C SER A 71 -0.83 -3.64 -6.39
N GLN A 72 0.10 -4.55 -6.67
CA GLN A 72 1.53 -4.34 -6.38
C GLN A 72 2.14 -3.19 -7.18
N VAL A 73 1.75 -3.02 -8.45
CA VAL A 73 2.18 -1.90 -9.28
C VAL A 73 1.70 -0.57 -8.68
N LEU A 74 0.40 -0.48 -8.35
CA LEU A 74 -0.18 0.72 -7.71
C LEU A 74 0.51 1.05 -6.37
N LEU A 75 0.75 0.04 -5.53
CA LEU A 75 1.48 0.18 -4.26
C LEU A 75 2.92 0.66 -4.49
N SER A 76 3.63 0.07 -5.45
CA SER A 76 5.03 0.43 -5.78
C SER A 76 5.16 1.87 -6.26
N PHE A 77 4.17 2.38 -7.01
CA PHE A 77 4.11 3.80 -7.39
C PHE A 77 3.71 4.71 -6.22
N GLY A 78 2.88 4.23 -5.29
CA GLY A 78 2.41 4.99 -4.12
C GLY A 78 3.49 5.20 -3.04
N ILE A 79 4.35 4.22 -2.81
CA ILE A 79 5.41 4.28 -1.78
C ILE A 79 6.36 5.49 -1.96
N PRO A 80 7.00 5.72 -3.13
CA PRO A 80 7.91 6.86 -3.29
C PRO A 80 7.17 8.19 -3.14
N PHE A 81 5.92 8.27 -3.63
CA PHE A 81 5.10 9.48 -3.51
C PHE A 81 4.76 9.84 -2.06
N ALA A 82 4.61 8.85 -1.17
CA ALA A 82 4.43 9.08 0.27
C ALA A 82 5.77 9.33 1.00
N LEU A 83 6.82 8.58 0.64
CA LEU A 83 8.10 8.57 1.34
C LEU A 83 8.91 9.86 1.10
N ILE A 84 8.97 10.35 -0.14
CA ILE A 84 9.72 11.56 -0.51
C ILE A 84 9.27 12.78 0.33
N PRO A 85 7.97 13.14 0.39
CA PRO A 85 7.52 14.25 1.22
C PRO A 85 7.68 13.98 2.70
N LEU A 86 7.49 12.73 3.17
CA LEU A 86 7.70 12.38 4.57
C LEU A 86 9.14 12.68 5.00
N ILE A 87 10.13 12.18 4.26
CA ILE A 87 11.56 12.36 4.57
C ILE A 87 11.99 13.82 4.43
N ARG A 88 11.36 14.56 3.50
CA ARG A 88 11.59 16.00 3.35
C ARG A 88 11.02 16.78 4.54
N LEU A 89 9.85 16.41 5.04
CA LEU A 89 9.16 17.08 6.14
C LEU A 89 9.80 16.76 7.50
N THR A 90 10.02 15.47 7.80
CA THR A 90 10.69 15.06 9.05
C THR A 90 12.16 15.46 9.07
N GLY A 91 12.76 15.63 7.89
CA GLY A 91 14.10 16.14 7.71
C GLY A 91 14.27 17.65 7.81
N ASN A 92 13.20 18.42 7.89
CA ASN A 92 13.25 19.88 7.89
C ASN A 92 13.26 20.41 9.34
N ARG A 93 14.38 20.99 9.76
CA ARG A 93 14.51 21.67 11.07
C ARG A 93 13.48 22.78 11.28
N LYS A 94 12.95 23.40 10.21
CA LYS A 94 11.89 24.41 10.32
C LYS A 94 10.52 23.81 10.70
N VAL A 95 10.28 22.53 10.45
CA VAL A 95 9.00 21.84 10.72
C VAL A 95 9.08 20.99 12.00
N MET A 96 10.17 20.24 12.19
CA MET A 96 10.37 19.34 13.34
C MET A 96 11.14 19.97 14.53
N GLY A 97 11.77 21.13 14.35
CA GLY A 97 12.57 21.77 15.38
C GLY A 97 13.69 20.86 15.91
N ILE A 98 13.72 20.66 17.23
CA ILE A 98 14.67 19.78 17.94
C ILE A 98 14.47 18.28 17.67
N HIS A 99 13.31 17.86 17.18
CA HIS A 99 12.98 16.44 16.88
C HIS A 99 13.27 16.07 15.42
N THR A 100 14.21 16.76 14.77
CA THR A 100 14.55 16.46 13.37
C THR A 100 15.16 15.06 13.27
N ASP A 101 14.69 14.27 12.30
CA ASP A 101 15.24 12.94 12.06
C ASP A 101 16.76 12.98 11.90
N SER A 102 17.44 12.11 12.66
CA SER A 102 18.86 11.88 12.49
C SER A 102 19.13 11.30 11.09
N VAL A 103 20.33 11.55 10.56
CA VAL A 103 20.74 11.02 9.25
C VAL A 103 20.61 9.48 9.22
N ALA A 104 20.78 8.80 10.36
CA ALA A 104 20.57 7.36 10.50
C ALA A 104 19.11 6.94 10.24
N LEU A 105 18.12 7.65 10.79
CA LEU A 105 16.70 7.39 10.54
C LEU A 105 16.31 7.63 9.08
N LYS A 106 16.84 8.70 8.47
CA LYS A 106 16.66 8.95 7.04
C LYS A 106 17.25 7.84 6.17
N ILE A 107 18.46 7.39 6.47
CA ILE A 107 19.11 6.29 5.75
C ILE A 107 18.29 5.01 5.93
N ALA A 108 17.86 4.67 7.15
CA ALA A 108 17.02 3.49 7.42
C ALA A 108 15.67 3.54 6.68
N GLY A 109 15.05 4.72 6.59
CA GLY A 109 13.81 4.93 5.82
C GLY A 109 14.02 4.77 4.31
N TRP A 110 15.12 5.33 3.77
CA TRP A 110 15.46 5.17 2.35
C TRP A 110 15.86 3.74 2.01
N THR A 111 16.63 3.05 2.86
CA THR A 111 17.03 1.66 2.62
C THR A 111 15.84 0.73 2.68
N SER A 112 14.96 0.85 3.68
CA SER A 112 13.73 0.04 3.76
C SER A 112 12.81 0.28 2.56
N ALA A 113 12.60 1.53 2.15
CA ALA A 113 11.78 1.82 0.98
C ALA A 113 12.39 1.27 -0.31
N THR A 114 13.70 1.44 -0.51
CA THR A 114 14.41 0.90 -1.69
C THR A 114 14.34 -0.62 -1.71
N LEU A 115 14.48 -1.27 -0.55
CA LEU A 115 14.35 -2.72 -0.41
C LEU A 115 12.93 -3.18 -0.78
N ILE A 116 11.89 -2.54 -0.23
CA ILE A 116 10.50 -2.89 -0.51
C ILE A 116 10.18 -2.70 -1.99
N VAL A 117 10.55 -1.57 -2.58
CA VAL A 117 10.31 -1.29 -4.01
C VAL A 117 11.08 -2.28 -4.89
N GLY A 118 12.35 -2.57 -4.55
CA GLY A 118 13.16 -3.56 -5.25
C GLY A 118 12.54 -4.96 -5.21
N LEU A 119 12.10 -5.42 -4.03
CA LEU A 119 11.42 -6.71 -3.87
C LEU A 119 10.10 -6.76 -4.63
N ASN A 120 9.32 -5.69 -4.64
CA ASN A 120 8.08 -5.62 -5.42
C ASN A 120 8.36 -5.65 -6.93
N CYS A 121 9.38 -4.94 -7.42
CA CYS A 121 9.79 -5.01 -8.82
C CYS A 121 10.26 -6.41 -9.22
N VAL A 122 11.01 -7.09 -8.36
CA VAL A 122 11.42 -8.48 -8.59
C VAL A 122 10.20 -9.40 -8.64
N LEU A 123 9.26 -9.28 -7.69
CA LEU A 123 8.01 -10.05 -7.69
C LEU A 123 7.19 -9.83 -8.97
N ILE A 124 7.06 -8.58 -9.41
CA ILE A 124 6.35 -8.23 -10.65
C ILE A 124 7.07 -8.84 -11.86
N THR A 125 8.39 -8.71 -11.93
CA THR A 125 9.21 -9.27 -13.03
C THR A 125 9.11 -10.79 -13.05
N LEU A 126 9.17 -11.45 -11.89
CA LEU A 126 8.99 -12.89 -11.75
C LEU A 126 7.58 -13.34 -12.12
N THR A 127 6.54 -12.56 -11.78
CA THR A 127 5.16 -12.91 -12.13
C THR A 127 4.89 -12.76 -13.63
N ILE A 128 5.57 -11.83 -14.29
CA ILE A 128 5.44 -11.59 -15.74
C ILE A 128 6.35 -12.54 -16.55
N ALA A 129 7.59 -12.78 -16.08
CA ALA A 129 8.58 -13.63 -16.74
C ALA A 129 8.38 -15.12 -16.45
N GLY A 130 7.86 -15.46 -15.27
CA GLY A 130 7.49 -16.82 -14.86
C GLY A 130 6.10 -17.24 -15.34
N ARG A 131 5.65 -16.69 -16.48
CA ARG A 131 4.43 -17.14 -17.15
C ARG A 131 4.72 -18.45 -17.91
N SER A 132 4.80 -19.53 -17.14
CA SER A 132 4.37 -20.89 -17.46
C SER A 132 4.22 -21.67 -16.16
#